data_AF-A0A2N0FYF2-F1
#
_entry.id   AF-A0A2N0FYF2-F1
#
_cell.length_a   1.000
_cell.length_b   1.000
_cell.length_c   1.000
_cell.angle_alpha   90.00
_cell.angle_beta   90.00
_cell.angle_gamma   90.00
#
_symmetry.space_group_name_H-M   'P 1'
#
loop_
_entity.id
_entity.type
_entity.pdbx_description
1 polymer ?
#
loop_
_entity_poly.entity_id
_entity_poly.type
_entity_poly.pdbx_seq_one_letter_code
_entity_poly.pdbx_strand_id
1 'polypeptide(L)'
;MNYEEAVELKNKNEHLIGQKYRGGTIEELIIRPTNQKEFEAFSKSYLRTMDAELSIQPFIGNDLTVDAVCDRAKIRTNNIFFRTEIGNLLDEQLDVKF
;
A
#
# COMPACT_ATOMS: atom_id res chain seq x y z
N MET A 1 -6.45 -4.53 -11.75
CA MET A 1 -7.68 -3.71 -11.58
C MET A 1 -7.42 -2.32 -12.09
N ASN A 2 -8.46 -1.57 -12.48
CA ASN A 2 -8.33 -0.17 -12.87
C ASN A 2 -8.26 0.75 -11.63
N TYR A 3 -8.03 2.06 -11.84
CA TYR A 3 -7.88 3.02 -10.74
C TYR A 3 -9.14 3.18 -9.89
N GLU A 4 -10.33 3.20 -10.50
CA GLU A 4 -11.60 3.33 -9.76
C GLU A 4 -11.83 2.11 -8.86
N GLU A 5 -11.62 0.90 -9.40
CA GLU A 5 -11.69 -0.35 -8.64
C GLU A 5 -10.68 -0.38 -7.49
N ALA A 6 -9.45 0.11 -7.73
CA ALA A 6 -8.43 0.19 -6.70
C ALA A 6 -8.77 1.19 -5.60
N VAL A 7 -9.36 2.34 -5.94
CA VAL A 7 -9.86 3.32 -4.97
C VAL A 7 -11.00 2.73 -4.16
N GLU A 8 -11.96 2.06 -4.78
CA GLU A 8 -13.03 1.37 -4.05
C GLU A 8 -12.48 0.32 -3.08
N LEU A 9 -11.50 -0.48 -3.53
CA LEU A 9 -10.89 -1.51 -2.71
C LEU A 9 -10.12 -0.91 -1.53
N LYS A 10 -9.38 0.18 -1.76
CA LYS A 10 -8.71 0.96 -0.71
C LYS A 10 -9.74 1.44 0.32
N ASN A 11 -10.82 2.10 -0.13
CA ASN A 11 -11.86 2.67 0.74
C ASN A 11 -12.60 1.60 1.54
N LYS A 12 -12.97 0.48 0.91
CA LYS A 12 -13.62 -0.67 1.60
C LYS A 12 -12.76 -1.21 2.74
N ASN A 13 -11.44 -1.09 2.62
CA ASN A 13 -10.48 -1.64 3.56
C ASN A 13 -9.80 -0.58 4.44
N GLU A 14 -10.23 0.68 4.43
CA GLU A 14 -9.66 1.72 5.29
C GLU A 14 -9.70 1.36 6.78
N HIS A 15 -10.65 0.52 7.19
CA HIS A 15 -10.75 -0.03 8.54
C HIS A 15 -9.55 -0.91 8.96
N LEU A 16 -8.67 -1.30 8.03
CA LEU A 16 -7.41 -1.99 8.30
C LEU A 16 -6.31 -1.05 8.80
N ILE A 17 -6.42 0.26 8.53
CA ILE A 17 -5.45 1.26 9.00
C ILE A 17 -5.51 1.31 10.54
N GLY A 18 -4.35 1.19 11.17
CA GLY A 18 -4.19 1.09 12.61
C GLY A 18 -4.18 -0.34 13.16
N GLN A 19 -4.53 -1.34 12.33
CA GLN A 19 -4.43 -2.75 12.74
C GLN A 19 -2.97 -3.23 12.74
N LYS A 20 -2.70 -4.24 13.58
CA LYS A 20 -1.37 -4.86 13.64
C LYS A 20 -1.30 -6.03 12.67
N TYR A 21 -0.24 -6.04 11.87
CA TYR A 21 0.06 -7.11 10.93
C TYR A 21 1.54 -7.50 11.04
N ARG A 22 1.81 -8.78 11.34
CA ARG A 22 3.17 -9.34 11.48
C ARG A 22 4.13 -8.51 12.34
N GLY A 23 3.61 -7.91 13.42
CA GLY A 23 4.37 -7.08 14.35
C GLY A 23 4.60 -5.63 13.92
N GLY A 24 4.13 -5.23 12.74
CA GLY A 24 4.02 -3.84 12.30
C GLY A 24 2.59 -3.31 12.41
N THR A 25 2.42 -1.99 12.36
CA THR A 25 1.08 -1.37 12.27
C THR A 25 0.83 -0.97 10.82
N ILE A 26 -0.34 -1.31 10.28
CA ILE A 26 -0.77 -0.81 8.97
C ILE A 26 -1.01 0.69 9.13
N GLU A 27 -0.20 1.51 8.48
CA GLU A 27 -0.31 2.97 8.60
C GLU A 27 -0.95 3.61 7.36
N GLU A 28 -0.93 2.91 6.22
CA GLU A 28 -1.43 3.44 4.96
C GLU A 28 -1.84 2.31 4.01
N LEU A 29 -2.87 2.55 3.22
CA LEU A 29 -3.21 1.73 2.05
C LEU A 29 -2.86 2.52 0.80
N ILE A 30 -2.07 1.92 -0.10
CA ILE A 30 -1.58 2.57 -1.32
C ILE A 30 -2.07 1.84 -2.56
N ILE A 31 -2.31 2.61 -3.60
CA ILE A 31 -2.54 2.07 -4.94
C ILE A 31 -1.21 2.11 -5.69
N ARG A 32 -0.84 0.98 -6.30
CA ARG A 32 0.41 0.85 -7.04
C ARG A 32 0.20 0.09 -8.35
N PRO A 33 1.07 0.26 -9.35
CA PRO A 33 1.04 -0.55 -10.56
C PRO A 33 1.46 -2.00 -10.27
N THR A 34 0.90 -2.95 -11.03
CA THR A 34 1.26 -4.38 -10.97
C THR A 34 2.52 -4.69 -11.78
N ASN A 35 2.82 -3.89 -12.81
CA ASN A 35 4.03 -4.03 -13.60
C ASN A 35 5.28 -3.70 -12.77
N GLN A 36 6.27 -4.59 -12.76
CA GLN A 36 7.50 -4.43 -11.98
C GLN A 36 8.27 -3.13 -12.28
N LYS A 37 8.40 -2.74 -13.55
CA LYS A 37 9.17 -1.54 -13.93
C LYS A 37 8.46 -0.26 -13.47
N GLU A 38 7.15 -0.23 -13.62
CA GLU A 38 6.32 0.88 -13.16
C GLU A 38 6.30 0.95 -11.64
N PHE A 39 6.25 -0.20 -10.98
CA PHE A 39 6.31 -0.29 -9.53
C PHE A 39 7.64 0.23 -8.97
N GLU A 40 8.77 -0.04 -9.64
CA GLU A 40 10.06 0.53 -9.26
C GLU A 40 10.08 2.06 -9.40
N ALA A 41 9.49 2.60 -10.47
CA ALA A 41 9.37 4.04 -10.66
C ALA A 41 8.45 4.68 -9.62
N PHE A 42 7.29 4.07 -9.35
CA PHE A 42 6.37 4.44 -8.28
C PHE A 42 7.09 4.43 -6.91
N SER A 43 7.80 3.35 -6.58
CA SER A 43 8.48 3.19 -5.29
C SER A 43 9.55 4.26 -5.08
N LYS A 44 10.34 4.58 -6.11
CA LYS A 44 11.33 5.66 -6.04
C LYS A 44 10.68 7.02 -5.82
N SER A 45 9.55 7.28 -6.49
CA SER A 45 8.78 8.50 -6.27
C SER A 45 8.23 8.55 -4.85
N TYR A 46 7.58 7.47 -4.40
CA TYR A 46 6.97 7.38 -3.08
C TYR A 46 8.00 7.50 -1.96
N LEU A 47 9.17 6.86 -2.05
CA LEU A 47 10.22 7.01 -1.03
C LEU A 47 10.78 8.44 -0.94
N ARG A 48 10.70 9.21 -2.04
CA ARG A 48 11.18 10.60 -2.09
C ARG A 48 10.12 11.60 -1.60
N THR A 49 8.87 11.41 -1.98
CA THR A 49 7.77 12.36 -1.68
C THR A 49 6.98 11.96 -0.45
N MET A 50 7.04 10.68 -0.06
CA MET A 50 6.14 10.02 0.88
C MET A 50 4.67 10.21 0.51
N ASP A 51 4.36 10.40 -0.78
CA ASP A 51 3.01 10.68 -1.27
C ASP A 51 2.64 9.65 -2.34
N ALA A 52 1.75 8.72 -1.99
CA ALA A 52 1.29 7.65 -2.87
C ALA A 52 0.39 8.18 -3.99
N GLU A 53 -0.49 9.14 -3.68
CA GLU A 53 -1.43 9.74 -4.63
C GLU A 53 -0.70 10.52 -5.72
N LEU A 54 0.38 11.20 -5.36
CA LEU A 54 1.26 11.87 -6.33
C LEU A 54 2.10 10.87 -7.13
N SER A 55 2.55 9.79 -6.49
CA SER A 55 3.42 8.79 -7.13
C SER A 55 2.68 7.88 -8.12
N ILE A 56 1.37 7.70 -7.95
CA ILE A 56 0.54 6.86 -8.82
C ILE A 56 0.05 7.58 -10.08
N GLN A 57 0.01 8.92 -10.10
CA GLN A 57 -0.48 9.73 -11.23
C GLN A 57 0.00 9.27 -12.62
N PRO A 58 1.30 8.91 -12.82
CA PRO A 58 1.79 8.51 -14.14
C PRO A 58 1.27 7.13 -14.62
N PHE A 59 0.66 6.35 -13.73
CA PHE A 59 0.31 4.94 -13.95
C PHE A 59 -1.18 4.64 -13.77
N ILE A 60 -2.03 5.66 -13.54
CA ILE A 60 -3.47 5.48 -13.29
C ILE A 60 -4.22 4.75 -14.42
N GLY A 61 -3.70 4.82 -15.64
CA GLY A 61 -4.27 4.14 -16.82
C GLY A 61 -3.82 2.69 -17.02
N ASN A 62 -2.95 2.18 -16.15
CA ASN A 62 -2.39 0.83 -16.24
C ASN A 62 -3.12 -0.13 -15.30
N ASP A 63 -2.65 -1.39 -15.27
CA ASP A 63 -3.13 -2.36 -14.30
C ASP A 63 -2.53 -2.07 -12.91
N LEU A 64 -3.43 -1.91 -11.94
CA LEU A 64 -3.13 -1.50 -10.58
C LEU A 64 -3.48 -2.58 -9.57
N THR A 65 -3.03 -2.40 -8.34
CA THR A 65 -3.41 -3.19 -7.16
C THR A 65 -3.28 -2.33 -5.89
N VAL A 66 -3.82 -2.83 -4.78
CA VAL A 66 -3.79 -2.17 -3.47
C VAL A 66 -2.89 -2.95 -2.51
N ASP A 67 -1.91 -2.26 -1.95
CA ASP A 67 -1.03 -2.77 -0.91
C ASP A 67 -1.25 -1.99 0.38
N ALA A 68 -1.10 -2.69 1.50
CA ALA A 68 -0.99 -2.08 2.81
C ALA A 68 0.47 -1.84 3.18
N VAL A 69 0.79 -0.61 3.53
CA VAL A 69 2.10 -0.19 4.01
C VAL A 69 2.12 -0.26 5.53
N CYS A 70 3.08 -1.01 6.06
CA CYS A 70 3.27 -1.19 7.49
C CYS A 70 4.46 -0.37 7.99
N ASP A 71 4.33 0.21 9.19
CA ASP A 71 5.39 0.97 9.85
C ASP A 71 6.06 2.00 8.91
N ARG A 72 5.26 2.89 8.29
CA ARG A 72 5.71 3.95 7.39
C ARG A 72 6.79 4.83 8.02
N ALA A 73 6.73 5.03 9.33
CA ALA A 73 7.79 5.70 10.09
C ALA A 73 9.18 5.04 9.92
N LYS A 74 9.25 3.70 9.82
CA LYS A 74 10.51 2.95 9.63
C LYS A 74 11.02 3.00 8.20
N ILE A 75 10.15 3.23 7.21
CA ILE A 75 10.52 3.39 5.80
C ILE A 75 11.49 4.57 5.65
N ARG A 76 11.18 5.69 6.30
CA ARG A 76 11.98 6.91 6.26
C ARG A 76 13.38 6.74 6.88
N THR A 77 13.50 5.89 7.89
CA THR A 77 14.77 5.70 8.64
C THR A 77 15.67 4.64 8.01
N ASN A 78 15.08 3.55 7.50
CA ASN A 78 15.86 2.38 7.05
C ASN A 78 15.82 2.17 5.53
N ASN A 79 15.05 2.97 4.78
CA ASN A 79 14.80 2.77 3.34
C ASN A 79 14.22 1.38 3.02
N ILE A 80 13.55 0.75 4.01
CA ILE A 80 12.92 -0.57 3.86
C ILE A 80 11.42 -0.36 3.67
N PHE A 81 10.90 -0.79 2.53
CA PHE A 81 9.50 -0.65 2.15
C PHE A 81 8.69 -1.88 2.57
N PHE A 82 8.20 -1.88 3.82
CA PHE A 82 7.33 -2.94 4.33
C PHE A 82 5.91 -2.77 3.80
N ARG A 83 5.51 -3.69 2.93
CA ARG A 83 4.16 -3.73 2.38
C ARG A 83 3.66 -5.15 2.26
N THR A 84 2.34 -5.30 2.19
CA THR A 84 1.70 -6.57 1.84
C THR A 84 0.51 -6.29 0.95
N GLU A 85 0.24 -7.18 0.00
CA GLU A 85 -0.97 -7.07 -0.82
C GLU A 85 -2.21 -7.24 0.06
N ILE A 86 -3.26 -6.48 -0.24
CA ILE A 86 -4.47 -6.48 0.58
C ILE A 86 -5.15 -7.85 0.63
N GLY A 87 -5.00 -8.68 -0.41
CA GLY A 87 -5.49 -10.07 -0.42
C GLY A 87 -4.89 -10.91 0.71
N ASN A 88 -3.60 -10.73 1.02
CA ASN A 88 -2.95 -11.46 2.12
C ASN A 88 -3.47 -11.04 3.49
N LEU A 89 -3.95 -9.78 3.64
CA LEU A 89 -4.53 -9.30 4.89
C LEU A 89 -5.94 -9.84 5.14
N LEU A 90 -6.67 -10.16 4.07
CA LEU A 90 -8.02 -10.69 4.17
C LEU A 90 -8.01 -12.20 4.44
N ASP A 91 -6.98 -12.91 3.97
CA ASP A 91 -6.80 -14.34 4.21
C ASP A 91 -6.09 -14.67 5.53
N GLU A 92 -5.23 -13.78 6.06
CA GLU A 92 -4.63 -13.94 7.38
C GLU A 92 -5.59 -13.40 8.46
N GLN A 93 -5.87 -14.22 9.49
CA GLN A 93 -6.55 -13.75 10.71
C GLN A 93 -5.72 -12.65 11.36
N LEU A 94 -6.07 -11.38 11.09
CA LEU A 94 -5.46 -10.23 11.73
C LEU A 94 -5.58 -10.39 13.24
N ASP A 95 -4.54 -9.99 13.99
CA ASP A 95 -4.56 -9.93 15.45
C ASP A 95 -5.51 -8.81 15.89
N VAL A 96 -6.82 -9.04 15.74
CA VAL A 96 -7.87 -8.12 16.18
C VAL A 96 -7.94 -8.20 17.69
N LYS A 97 -7.18 -7.34 18.37
CA LYS A 97 -7.40 -7.09 19.81
C LYS A 97 -8.65 -6.24 19.95
N PHE A 98 -9.75 -6.90 20.31
CA PHE A 98 -10.96 -6.28 20.87
C PHE A 98 -10.66 -5.63 22.23
#